data_AF-A0A661U1I7-F1
#
_entry.id   AF-A0A661U1I7-F1
#
_cell.length_a   1.000
_cell.length_b   1.000
_cell.length_c   1.000
_cell.angle_alpha   90.00
_cell.angle_beta   90.00
_cell.angle_gamma   90.00
#
_symmetry.space_group_name_H-M   'P 1'
#
loop_
_entity.id
_entity.type
_entity.pdbx_description
1 polymer ?
#
loop_
_entity_poly.entity_id
_entity_poly.type
_entity_poly.pdbx_seq_one_letter_code
_entity_poly.pdbx_strand_id
1 'polypeptide(L)'
;MGEELRFAYYPGCSAHSTSKEYETSFRYVCEKLGITLVDIENWVCCGASAGHFYDIGFSVALACDTLVKARDIGLPLITVCPACYNRLLHANYLIKEDGELAKRVADTIGSEYDGQHEVYNILDAFSKIDIEEAKPIVERPLDGLKVACYYGCLFTRPPKMTNFKRYEDPLVMENILSLTGVDPVDYNHKVNCCGGSLSLSNTEVLGKLVGEILDDALRNGAEVIATACPLCQ
;
A
#
# COMPACT_ATOMS: atom_id res chain seq x y z
N MET A 1 -18.65 10.25 -18.62
CA MET A 1 -17.37 9.58 -18.90
C MET A 1 -16.34 10.39 -18.14
N GLY A 2 -16.07 10.01 -16.89
CA GLY A 2 -15.12 10.69 -16.01
C GLY A 2 -13.71 10.63 -16.59
N GLU A 3 -12.82 11.48 -16.09
CA GLU A 3 -11.40 11.46 -16.47
C GLU A 3 -10.80 10.06 -16.27
N GLU A 4 -10.01 9.61 -17.24
CA GLU A 4 -9.30 8.33 -17.20
C GLU A 4 -8.30 8.32 -16.03
N LEU A 5 -8.47 7.40 -15.06
CA LEU A 5 -7.57 7.27 -13.91
C LEU A 5 -6.27 6.58 -14.35
N ARG A 6 -5.17 7.31 -14.35
CA ARG A 6 -3.85 6.82 -14.78
C ARG A 6 -2.80 7.05 -13.70
N PHE A 7 -1.97 6.04 -13.44
CA PHE A 7 -0.94 6.10 -12.41
C PHE A 7 0.40 5.55 -12.91
N ALA A 8 1.50 6.13 -12.44
CA ALA A 8 2.82 5.50 -12.49
C ALA A 8 2.89 4.38 -11.44
N TYR A 9 3.04 3.14 -11.88
CA TYR A 9 2.92 1.98 -11.01
C TYR A 9 4.27 1.52 -10.45
N TYR A 10 4.33 1.48 -9.11
CA TYR A 10 5.44 0.94 -8.35
C TYR A 10 4.99 -0.34 -7.59
N PRO A 11 5.29 -1.54 -8.10
CA PRO A 11 4.87 -2.80 -7.45
C PRO A 11 5.62 -3.08 -6.14
N GLY A 12 6.84 -2.56 -6.01
CA GLY A 12 7.76 -2.95 -4.93
C GLY A 12 8.22 -4.41 -5.06
N CYS A 13 9.06 -4.85 -4.11
CA CYS A 13 9.71 -6.16 -4.22
C CYS A 13 8.75 -7.35 -4.02
N SER A 14 7.87 -7.32 -3.02
CA SER A 14 7.02 -8.46 -2.68
C SER A 14 5.98 -8.76 -3.76
N ALA A 15 5.22 -7.76 -4.23
CA ALA A 15 4.24 -7.98 -5.31
C ALA A 15 4.93 -8.42 -6.62
N HIS A 16 6.09 -7.84 -6.94
CA HIS A 16 6.83 -8.21 -8.14
C HIS A 16 7.39 -9.64 -8.12
N SER A 17 7.70 -10.20 -6.93
CA SER A 17 8.44 -11.47 -6.83
C SER A 17 7.69 -12.59 -6.12
N THR A 18 7.38 -12.43 -4.83
CA THR A 18 6.88 -13.50 -3.96
C THR A 18 5.35 -13.58 -3.91
N SER A 19 4.65 -12.51 -4.30
CA SER A 19 3.18 -12.39 -4.26
C SER A 19 2.65 -12.09 -5.67
N LYS A 20 2.92 -13.01 -6.61
CA LYS A 20 2.58 -12.84 -8.04
C LYS A 20 1.08 -12.89 -8.28
N GLU A 21 0.36 -13.63 -7.45
CA GLU A 21 -1.09 -13.74 -7.47
C GLU A 21 -1.74 -12.40 -7.11
N TYR A 22 -1.18 -11.68 -6.14
CA TYR A 22 -1.60 -10.33 -5.79
C TYR A 22 -1.37 -9.36 -6.95
N GLU A 23 -0.17 -9.38 -7.54
CA GLU A 23 0.17 -8.53 -8.69
C GLU A 23 -0.77 -8.78 -9.89
N THR A 24 -1.00 -10.05 -10.21
CA THR A 24 -1.85 -10.45 -11.33
C THR A 24 -3.31 -10.03 -11.10
N SER A 25 -3.84 -10.29 -9.91
CA SER A 25 -5.21 -9.91 -9.55
C SER A 25 -5.40 -8.40 -9.47
N PHE A 26 -4.42 -7.66 -8.94
CA PHE A 26 -4.44 -6.21 -8.87
C PHE A 26 -4.53 -5.58 -10.27
N ARG A 27 -3.66 -5.99 -11.20
CA ARG A 27 -3.71 -5.47 -12.59
C ARG A 27 -5.03 -5.78 -13.27
N TYR A 28 -5.53 -7.01 -13.12
CA TYR A 28 -6.81 -7.41 -13.68
C TYR A 28 -7.97 -6.56 -13.17
N VAL A 29 -8.01 -6.31 -11.85
CA VAL A 29 -9.04 -5.47 -11.23
C VAL A 29 -8.90 -4.01 -11.71
N CYS A 30 -7.69 -3.47 -11.79
CA CYS A 30 -7.45 -2.13 -12.35
C CYS A 30 -7.95 -2.00 -13.79
N GLU A 31 -7.63 -2.96 -14.67
CA GLU A 31 -8.10 -2.98 -16.06
C GLU A 31 -9.63 -2.94 -16.13
N LYS A 32 -10.29 -3.79 -15.34
CA LYS A 32 -11.76 -3.85 -15.28
C LYS A 32 -12.39 -2.56 -14.77
N LEU A 33 -11.72 -1.87 -13.85
CA LEU A 33 -12.14 -0.58 -13.30
C LEU A 33 -11.72 0.62 -14.18
N GLY A 34 -11.11 0.38 -15.34
CA GLY A 34 -10.65 1.45 -16.23
C GLY A 34 -9.46 2.25 -15.68
N ILE A 35 -8.72 1.69 -14.71
CA ILE A 35 -7.48 2.27 -14.20
C ILE A 35 -6.32 1.80 -15.07
N THR A 36 -5.60 2.76 -15.66
CA THR A 36 -4.39 2.46 -16.42
C THR A 36 -3.16 2.57 -15.52
N LEU A 37 -2.37 1.49 -15.49
CA LEU A 37 -1.10 1.43 -14.79
C LEU A 37 0.05 1.56 -15.80
N VAL A 38 0.90 2.56 -15.62
CA VAL A 38 2.12 2.76 -16.41
C VAL A 38 3.30 2.33 -15.56
N ASP A 39 3.95 1.24 -15.92
CA ASP A 39 5.07 0.69 -15.13
C ASP A 39 6.25 1.67 -15.05
N ILE A 40 6.75 1.89 -13.83
CA ILE A 40 8.00 2.60 -13.62
C ILE A 40 9.15 1.65 -13.96
N GLU A 41 9.89 1.89 -15.04
CA GLU A 41 11.03 1.04 -15.38
C GLU A 41 12.23 1.27 -14.45
N ASN A 42 13.04 0.23 -14.26
CA ASN A 42 14.30 0.28 -13.50
C ASN A 42 14.14 0.84 -12.07
N TRP A 43 12.99 0.63 -11.43
CA TRP A 43 12.77 1.00 -10.04
C TRP A 43 13.72 0.23 -9.10
N VAL A 44 14.00 0.80 -7.93
CA VAL A 44 14.76 0.14 -6.86
C VAL A 44 13.90 -0.08 -5.62
N CYS A 45 14.32 -0.99 -4.75
CA CYS A 45 13.60 -1.26 -3.50
C CYS A 45 13.53 0.01 -2.63
N CYS A 46 12.36 0.29 -2.06
CA CYS A 46 12.11 1.43 -1.17
C CYS A 46 12.93 1.45 0.14
N GLY A 47 13.74 0.42 0.41
CA GLY A 47 14.60 0.35 1.59
C GLY A 47 13.86 0.08 2.91
N ALA A 48 12.59 -0.35 2.86
CA ALA A 48 11.84 -0.72 4.04
C ALA A 48 12.56 -1.81 4.88
N SER A 49 12.32 -1.77 6.20
CA SER A 49 12.96 -2.59 7.26
C SER A 49 14.43 -2.29 7.55
N ALA A 50 15.32 -2.22 6.56
CA ALA A 50 16.77 -2.13 6.81
C ALA A 50 17.40 -0.75 6.49
N GLY A 51 16.94 -0.07 5.44
CA GLY A 51 17.60 1.14 4.94
C GLY A 51 17.60 2.28 5.95
N HIS A 52 16.44 2.54 6.56
CA HIS A 52 16.27 3.60 7.56
C HIS A 52 16.95 3.32 8.90
N PHE A 53 17.29 2.06 9.20
CA PHE A 53 18.11 1.72 10.36
C PHE A 53 19.60 1.99 10.11
N TYR A 54 20.04 1.85 8.85
CA TYR A 54 21.44 2.01 8.48
C TYR A 54 21.84 3.47 8.26
N ASP A 55 21.17 4.17 7.34
CA ASP A 55 21.45 5.59 7.04
C ASP A 55 20.21 6.27 6.45
N ILE A 56 19.85 7.42 7.03
CA ILE A 56 18.65 8.16 6.62
C ILE A 56 18.76 8.71 5.19
N GLY A 57 19.95 9.19 4.79
CA GLY A 57 20.19 9.72 3.44
C GLY A 57 20.02 8.65 2.38
N PHE A 58 20.59 7.46 2.61
CA PHE A 58 20.42 6.30 1.75
C PHE A 58 18.97 5.85 1.66
N SER A 59 18.27 5.75 2.80
CA SER A 59 16.86 5.38 2.82
C SER A 59 15.97 6.36 2.03
N VAL A 60 16.24 7.66 2.13
CA VAL A 60 15.49 8.69 1.41
C VAL A 60 15.86 8.66 -0.08
N ALA A 61 17.14 8.51 -0.42
CA ALA A 61 17.59 8.43 -1.81
C ALA A 61 16.92 7.28 -2.58
N LEU A 62 16.79 6.10 -1.98
CA LEU A 62 16.09 4.96 -2.60
C LEU A 62 14.63 5.28 -2.96
N ALA A 63 13.91 5.95 -2.07
CA ALA A 63 12.53 6.36 -2.30
C ALA A 63 12.45 7.52 -3.32
N CYS A 64 13.35 8.50 -3.23
CA CYS A 64 13.42 9.63 -4.16
C CYS A 64 13.75 9.21 -5.59
N ASP A 65 14.61 8.21 -5.80
CA ASP A 65 14.87 7.65 -7.13
C ASP A 65 13.56 7.18 -7.81
N THR A 66 12.67 6.54 -7.06
CA THR A 66 11.36 6.10 -7.59
C THR A 66 10.41 7.28 -7.81
N LEU A 67 10.39 8.26 -6.90
CA LEU A 67 9.54 9.45 -7.00
C LEU A 67 9.93 10.35 -8.19
N VAL A 68 11.23 10.49 -8.45
CA VAL A 68 11.76 11.21 -9.61
C VAL A 68 11.34 10.54 -10.91
N LYS A 69 11.43 9.21 -11.00
CA LYS A 69 10.96 8.48 -12.18
C LYS A 69 9.46 8.66 -12.42
N ALA A 70 8.65 8.61 -11.36
CA ALA A 70 7.21 8.86 -11.49
C ALA A 70 6.89 10.31 -11.89
N ARG A 71 7.64 11.29 -11.35
CA ARG A 71 7.57 12.70 -11.79
C ARG A 71 7.87 12.84 -13.27
N ASP A 72 8.92 12.17 -13.76
CA ASP A 72 9.34 12.27 -15.16
C ASP A 72 8.33 11.59 -16.11
N ILE A 73 7.60 10.57 -15.65
CA ILE A 73 6.42 10.00 -16.34
C ILE A 73 5.25 10.99 -16.38
N GLY A 74 5.18 11.91 -15.41
CA GLY A 74 4.12 12.92 -15.32
C GLY A 74 2.78 12.39 -14.81
N LEU A 75 2.78 11.26 -14.09
CA LEU A 75 1.59 10.65 -13.50
C LEU A 75 1.75 10.52 -11.99
N PRO A 76 0.67 10.60 -11.19
CA PRO A 76 0.73 10.27 -9.77
C PRO A 76 1.20 8.83 -9.57
N LEU A 77 2.00 8.59 -8.55
CA LEU A 77 2.50 7.24 -8.24
C LEU A 77 1.44 6.43 -7.50
N ILE A 78 1.26 5.16 -7.86
CA ILE A 78 0.50 4.19 -7.06
C ILE A 78 1.38 3.00 -6.66
N THR A 79 1.19 2.52 -5.43
CA THR A 79 1.83 1.29 -4.95
C THR A 79 0.86 0.42 -4.14
N VAL A 80 1.08 -0.89 -4.19
CA VAL A 80 0.28 -1.90 -3.46
C VAL A 80 0.91 -2.31 -2.12
N CYS A 81 2.12 -1.86 -1.83
CA CYS A 81 2.82 -2.22 -0.60
C CYS A 81 2.73 -1.08 0.43
N PRO A 82 2.17 -1.31 1.63
CA PRO A 82 2.11 -0.31 2.70
C PRO A 82 3.49 0.23 3.10
N ALA A 83 4.52 -0.61 3.09
CA ALA A 83 5.87 -0.19 3.44
C ALA A 83 6.47 0.72 2.37
N CYS A 84 6.26 0.39 1.09
CA CYS A 84 6.62 1.25 -0.03
C CYS A 84 5.91 2.61 0.07
N TYR A 85 4.58 2.59 0.23
CA TYR A 85 3.75 3.78 0.40
C TYR A 85 4.30 4.68 1.53
N ASN A 86 4.51 4.10 2.70
CA ASN A 86 5.03 4.82 3.85
C ASN A 86 6.42 5.41 3.60
N ARG A 87 7.36 4.68 2.98
CA ARG A 87 8.71 5.21 2.69
C ARG A 87 8.69 6.35 1.68
N LEU A 88 7.83 6.27 0.66
CA LEU A 88 7.66 7.33 -0.34
C LEU A 88 7.11 8.61 0.30
N LEU A 89 6.09 8.49 1.16
CA LEU A 89 5.55 9.64 1.92
C LEU A 89 6.59 10.26 2.86
N HIS A 90 7.37 9.44 3.55
CA HIS A 90 8.44 9.92 4.41
C HIS A 90 9.54 10.66 3.63
N ALA A 91 9.88 10.19 2.44
CA ALA A 91 10.83 10.88 1.57
C ALA A 91 10.30 12.25 1.14
N ASN A 92 9.03 12.34 0.72
CA ASN A 92 8.36 13.61 0.43
C ASN A 92 8.45 14.60 1.59
N TYR A 93 8.16 14.12 2.80
CA TYR A 93 8.21 14.93 4.01
C TYR A 93 9.65 15.40 4.32
N LEU A 94 10.62 14.49 4.36
CA LEU A 94 11.98 14.82 4.78
C LEU A 94 12.69 15.76 3.80
N ILE A 95 12.45 15.61 2.49
CA ILE A 95 13.01 16.50 1.47
C ILE A 95 12.49 17.94 1.61
N LYS A 96 11.23 18.11 2.03
CA LYS A 96 10.65 19.44 2.29
C LYS A 96 11.20 20.10 3.54
N GLU A 97 11.48 19.32 4.57
CA GLU A 97 11.87 19.82 5.89
C GLU A 97 13.39 20.04 6.03
N ASP A 98 14.21 19.26 5.31
CA ASP A 98 15.67 19.28 5.46
C ASP A 98 16.36 19.53 4.11
N GLY A 99 16.74 20.79 3.87
CA GLY A 99 17.42 21.22 2.65
C GLY A 99 18.84 20.64 2.47
N GLU A 100 19.54 20.29 3.56
CA GLU A 100 20.87 19.66 3.45
C GLU A 100 20.74 18.18 3.07
N LEU A 101 19.77 17.49 3.65
CA LEU A 101 19.39 16.14 3.21
C LEU A 101 18.94 16.15 1.75
N ALA A 102 18.13 17.12 1.33
CA ALA A 102 17.67 17.24 -0.05
C ALA A 102 18.84 17.37 -1.04
N LYS A 103 19.84 18.20 -0.73
CA LYS A 103 21.07 18.31 -1.55
C LYS A 103 21.83 16.98 -1.60
N ARG A 104 22.09 16.34 -0.45
CA ARG A 104 22.79 15.05 -0.38
C ARG A 104 22.08 13.97 -1.20
N VAL A 105 20.76 13.93 -1.14
CA VAL A 105 19.93 12.99 -1.92
C VAL A 105 20.02 13.32 -3.41
N ALA A 106 19.91 14.59 -3.79
CA ALA A 106 20.02 15.02 -5.19
C ALA A 106 21.39 14.64 -5.78
N ASP A 107 22.48 14.83 -5.04
CA ASP A 107 23.83 14.41 -5.43
C ASP A 107 23.91 12.89 -5.63
N THR A 108 23.21 12.12 -4.81
CA THR A 108 23.21 10.65 -4.85
C THR A 108 22.43 10.11 -6.05
N ILE A 109 21.25 10.67 -6.33
CA ILE A 109 20.36 10.19 -7.40
C ILE A 109 20.57 10.92 -8.74
N GLY A 110 21.37 11.99 -8.75
CA GLY A 110 21.66 12.80 -9.94
C GLY A 110 20.48 13.67 -10.40
N SER A 111 19.49 13.91 -9.55
CA SER A 111 18.30 14.71 -9.87
C SER A 111 17.78 15.43 -8.63
N GLU A 112 17.44 16.71 -8.76
CA GLU A 112 16.74 17.43 -7.71
C GLU A 112 15.30 16.93 -7.57
N TYR A 113 14.78 17.00 -6.35
CA TYR A 113 13.41 16.60 -6.02
C TYR A 113 12.82 17.54 -4.98
N ASP A 114 11.56 17.93 -5.14
CA ASP A 114 10.90 18.97 -4.33
C ASP A 114 9.99 18.40 -3.21
N GLY A 115 9.88 17.08 -3.12
CA GLY A 115 9.04 16.41 -2.14
C GLY A 115 7.53 16.50 -2.40
N GLN A 116 7.09 16.93 -3.58
CA GLN A 116 5.67 17.21 -3.87
C GLN A 116 4.92 16.12 -4.63
N HIS A 117 5.61 15.08 -5.13
CA HIS A 117 4.95 14.08 -5.97
C HIS A 117 3.83 13.35 -5.22
N GLU A 118 2.66 13.24 -5.85
CA GLU A 118 1.51 12.56 -5.26
C GLU A 118 1.73 11.04 -5.23
N VAL A 119 1.40 10.43 -4.08
CA VAL A 119 1.57 9.00 -3.85
C VAL A 119 0.25 8.43 -3.35
N TYR A 120 -0.26 7.43 -4.07
CA TYR A 120 -1.48 6.71 -3.77
C TYR A 120 -1.14 5.29 -3.30
N ASN A 121 -1.95 4.80 -2.36
CA ASN A 121 -2.05 3.37 -2.10
C ASN A 121 -3.29 2.80 -2.82
N ILE A 122 -3.36 1.47 -2.91
CA ILE A 122 -4.50 0.75 -3.51
C ILE A 122 -5.86 1.15 -2.92
N LEU A 123 -5.98 1.31 -1.60
CA LEU A 123 -7.24 1.63 -0.95
C LEU A 123 -7.66 3.08 -1.26
N ASP A 124 -6.72 4.02 -1.25
CA ASP A 124 -6.98 5.41 -1.65
C ASP A 124 -7.46 5.47 -3.12
N ALA A 125 -6.79 4.75 -4.02
CA ALA A 125 -7.14 4.73 -5.44
C ALA A 125 -8.53 4.12 -5.68
N PHE A 126 -8.83 2.98 -5.05
CA PHE A 126 -10.14 2.33 -5.20
C PHE A 126 -11.27 3.10 -4.53
N SER A 127 -10.98 3.84 -3.45
CA SER A 127 -11.99 4.69 -2.80
C SER A 127 -12.47 5.87 -3.66
N LYS A 128 -11.74 6.21 -4.72
CA LYS A 128 -12.12 7.27 -5.67
C LYS A 128 -13.07 6.79 -6.77
N ILE A 129 -13.21 5.47 -6.94
CA ILE A 129 -14.08 4.91 -7.97
C ILE A 129 -15.52 4.97 -7.47
N ASP A 130 -16.42 5.40 -8.34
CA ASP A 130 -17.84 5.44 -8.02
C ASP A 130 -18.38 4.02 -7.83
N ILE A 131 -19.12 3.81 -6.74
CA ILE A 131 -19.74 2.54 -6.41
C ILE A 131 -20.66 2.02 -7.53
N GLU A 132 -21.37 2.91 -8.22
CA GLU A 132 -22.26 2.56 -9.32
C GLU A 132 -21.48 2.17 -10.59
N GLU A 133 -20.25 2.67 -10.76
CA GLU A 133 -19.34 2.25 -11.83
C GLU A 133 -18.70 0.89 -11.54
N ALA A 134 -18.49 0.56 -10.26
CA ALA A 134 -17.88 -0.69 -9.83
C ALA A 134 -18.85 -1.90 -9.85
N LYS A 135 -20.14 -1.70 -9.54
CA LYS A 135 -21.14 -2.78 -9.46
C LYS A 135 -21.23 -3.68 -10.70
N PRO A 136 -21.27 -3.15 -11.95
CA PRO A 136 -21.40 -3.98 -13.14
C PRO A 136 -20.18 -4.87 -13.43
N ILE A 137 -19.04 -4.59 -12.82
CA ILE A 137 -17.80 -5.37 -12.98
C ILE A 137 -17.84 -6.68 -12.18
N VAL A 138 -18.71 -6.76 -11.16
CA VAL A 138 -18.84 -7.95 -10.31
C VAL A 138 -19.57 -9.05 -11.07
N GLU A 139 -18.79 -9.94 -11.70
CA GLU A 139 -19.33 -11.06 -12.47
C GLU A 139 -19.86 -12.21 -11.58
N ARG A 140 -19.20 -12.44 -10.45
CA ARG A 140 -19.57 -13.48 -9.47
C ARG A 140 -19.60 -12.89 -8.06
N PRO A 141 -20.79 -12.56 -7.54
CA PRO A 141 -20.93 -12.14 -6.16
C PRO A 141 -20.45 -13.21 -5.17
N LEU A 142 -19.88 -12.76 -4.06
CA LEU A 142 -19.40 -13.55 -2.94
C LEU A 142 -20.37 -13.44 -1.75
N ASP A 143 -21.67 -13.47 -2.07
CA ASP A 143 -22.76 -13.20 -1.13
C ASP A 143 -22.65 -14.04 0.14
N GLY A 144 -22.65 -13.36 1.29
CA GLY A 144 -22.64 -13.99 2.61
C GLY A 144 -21.28 -14.53 3.08
N LEU A 145 -20.22 -14.38 2.29
CA LEU A 145 -18.86 -14.73 2.72
C LEU A 145 -18.39 -13.75 3.79
N LYS A 146 -18.04 -14.25 4.97
CA LYS A 146 -17.60 -13.42 6.09
C LYS A 146 -16.11 -13.11 6.01
N VAL A 147 -15.76 -11.84 5.82
CA VAL A 147 -14.38 -11.43 5.53
C VAL A 147 -13.83 -10.50 6.61
N ALA A 148 -12.69 -10.83 7.21
CA ALA A 148 -11.94 -9.89 8.04
C ALA A 148 -11.02 -9.04 7.15
N CYS A 149 -11.23 -7.72 7.16
CA CYS A 149 -10.41 -6.78 6.40
C CYS A 149 -9.16 -6.39 7.18
N TYR A 150 -8.00 -6.92 6.77
CA TYR A 150 -6.73 -6.64 7.41
C TYR A 150 -5.91 -5.61 6.61
N TYR A 151 -5.84 -4.41 7.16
CA TYR A 151 -5.13 -3.26 6.59
C TYR A 151 -3.63 -3.32 6.85
N GLY A 152 -3.23 -3.97 7.93
CA GLY A 152 -1.89 -3.85 8.49
C GLY A 152 -1.61 -2.45 9.05
N CYS A 153 -0.36 -2.24 9.46
CA CYS A 153 -0.01 -1.09 10.30
C CYS A 153 0.38 0.19 9.53
N LEU A 154 0.82 0.09 8.27
CA LEU A 154 1.49 1.19 7.57
C LEU A 154 0.63 1.96 6.56
N PHE A 155 -0.54 1.47 6.16
CA PHE A 155 -1.43 2.25 5.28
C PHE A 155 -2.05 3.43 6.01
N THR A 156 -2.44 3.23 7.26
CA THR A 156 -3.13 4.26 8.05
C THR A 156 -2.17 5.14 8.85
N ARG A 157 -0.87 4.82 8.91
CA ARG A 157 0.11 5.49 9.77
C ARG A 157 1.38 5.94 9.02
N PRO A 158 1.98 7.10 9.39
CA PRO A 158 1.53 8.02 10.43
C PRO A 158 0.35 8.90 9.95
N PRO A 159 -0.67 9.18 10.78
CA PRO A 159 -1.88 9.91 10.36
C PRO A 159 -1.63 11.31 9.81
N LYS A 160 -0.48 11.91 10.14
CA LYS A 160 -0.08 13.23 9.62
C LYS A 160 0.35 13.21 8.15
N MET A 161 0.63 12.03 7.60
CA MET A 161 1.13 11.85 6.23
C MET A 161 0.18 11.06 5.33
N THR A 162 -0.77 10.32 5.91
CA THR A 162 -1.71 9.48 5.17
C THR A 162 -3.07 10.18 5.01
N ASN A 163 -3.86 9.75 4.03
CA ASN A 163 -5.20 10.32 3.78
C ASN A 163 -6.30 9.71 4.68
N PHE A 164 -5.94 8.79 5.58
CA PHE A 164 -6.89 8.05 6.40
C PHE A 164 -7.36 8.89 7.59
N LYS A 165 -8.62 9.38 7.53
CA LYS A 165 -9.25 10.08 8.66
C LYS A 165 -9.49 9.17 9.86
N ARG A 166 -9.95 7.94 9.61
CA ARG A 166 -10.12 6.89 10.61
C ARG A 166 -8.94 5.93 10.53
N TYR A 167 -7.84 6.27 11.19
CA TYR A 167 -6.61 5.48 11.10
C TYR A 167 -6.50 4.34 12.13
N GLU A 168 -7.28 4.40 13.22
CA GLU A 168 -7.36 3.32 14.22
C GLU A 168 -8.45 2.29 13.91
N ASP A 169 -9.50 2.68 13.19
CA ASP A 169 -10.59 1.80 12.77
C ASP A 169 -11.08 2.23 11.36
N PRO A 170 -10.28 1.95 10.32
CA PRO A 170 -10.61 2.27 8.94
C PRO A 170 -11.77 1.40 8.44
N LEU A 171 -12.55 1.93 7.48
CA LEU A 171 -13.69 1.24 6.86
C LEU A 171 -13.62 1.18 5.33
N VAL A 172 -12.53 1.70 4.73
CA VAL A 172 -12.43 1.82 3.27
C VAL A 172 -12.37 0.45 2.57
N MET A 173 -11.66 -0.52 3.15
CA MET A 173 -11.55 -1.88 2.61
C MET A 173 -12.88 -2.63 2.75
N GLU A 174 -13.57 -2.49 3.89
CA GLU A 174 -14.92 -3.01 4.09
C GLU A 174 -15.88 -2.45 3.03
N ASN A 175 -15.88 -1.13 2.85
CA ASN A 175 -16.74 -0.47 1.86
C ASN A 175 -16.46 -0.94 0.42
N ILE A 176 -15.18 -1.12 0.06
CA ILE A 176 -14.77 -1.63 -1.26
C ILE A 176 -15.20 -3.09 -1.43
N LEU A 177 -14.94 -3.94 -0.43
CA LEU A 177 -15.21 -5.37 -0.56
C LEU A 177 -16.71 -5.66 -0.50
N SER A 178 -17.52 -4.93 0.28
CA SER A 178 -18.97 -5.08 0.31
C SER A 178 -19.64 -4.93 -1.07
N LEU A 179 -18.99 -4.26 -2.03
CA LEU A 179 -19.49 -4.17 -3.41
C LEU A 179 -19.54 -5.52 -4.12
N THR A 180 -18.71 -6.47 -3.67
CA THR A 180 -18.61 -7.83 -4.21
C THR A 180 -19.59 -8.80 -3.55
N GLY A 181 -20.41 -8.34 -2.59
CA GLY A 181 -21.39 -9.18 -1.86
C GLY A 181 -20.85 -9.82 -0.57
N VAL A 182 -19.57 -9.65 -0.25
CA VAL A 182 -19.05 -10.15 1.03
C VAL A 182 -19.65 -9.40 2.22
N ASP A 183 -19.66 -10.06 3.37
CA ASP A 183 -20.03 -9.51 4.67
C ASP A 183 -18.77 -9.25 5.50
N PRO A 184 -18.24 -8.00 5.54
CA PRO A 184 -17.08 -7.72 6.37
C PRO A 184 -17.40 -7.90 7.86
N VAL A 185 -16.56 -8.63 8.57
CA VAL A 185 -16.72 -8.81 10.02
C VAL A 185 -16.02 -7.68 10.77
N ASP A 186 -16.65 -7.26 11.87
CA ASP A 186 -16.03 -6.30 12.79
C ASP A 186 -15.12 -7.04 13.78
N TYR A 187 -13.87 -6.59 13.89
CA TYR A 187 -12.87 -7.19 14.78
C TYR A 187 -11.79 -6.16 15.13
N ASN A 188 -10.98 -6.45 16.15
CA ASN A 188 -10.11 -5.47 16.79
C ASN A 188 -8.75 -5.32 16.11
N HIS A 189 -8.26 -6.36 15.41
CA HIS A 189 -6.87 -6.42 14.92
C HIS A 189 -6.69 -5.90 13.48
N LYS A 190 -7.62 -5.11 12.95
CA LYS A 190 -7.60 -4.55 11.57
C LYS A 190 -6.29 -3.86 11.20
N VAL A 191 -5.71 -3.11 12.14
CA VAL A 191 -4.52 -2.26 11.93
C VAL A 191 -3.30 -2.70 12.77
N ASN A 192 -3.39 -3.85 13.43
CA ASN A 192 -2.28 -4.38 14.23
C ASN A 192 -1.11 -4.77 13.32
N CYS A 193 0.10 -4.80 13.87
CA CYS A 193 1.28 -5.21 13.13
C CYS A 193 1.34 -6.74 13.05
N CYS A 194 1.46 -7.31 11.85
CA CYS A 194 1.71 -8.75 11.66
C CYS A 194 3.15 -9.16 11.99
N GLY A 195 4.04 -8.21 12.27
CA GLY A 195 5.45 -8.50 12.54
C GLY A 195 6.27 -8.84 11.29
N GLY A 196 5.81 -8.53 10.08
CA GLY A 196 6.50 -8.90 8.83
C GLY A 196 7.98 -8.48 8.74
N SER A 197 8.39 -7.40 9.41
CA SER A 197 9.81 -6.98 9.52
C SER A 197 10.68 -7.95 10.33
N LEU A 198 10.07 -8.83 11.14
CA LEU A 198 10.72 -9.83 11.96
C LEU A 198 10.80 -11.21 11.29
N SER A 199 10.28 -11.34 10.06
CA SER A 199 10.21 -12.62 9.33
C SER A 199 11.55 -13.36 9.22
N LEU A 200 12.67 -12.64 9.22
CA LEU A 200 14.01 -13.22 9.18
C LEU A 200 14.72 -13.28 10.55
N SER A 201 14.35 -12.41 11.49
CA SER A 201 15.10 -12.21 12.74
C SER A 201 14.43 -12.82 13.96
N ASN A 202 13.10 -12.88 14.01
CA ASN A 202 12.36 -13.39 15.15
C ASN A 202 10.98 -13.95 14.72
N THR A 203 11.01 -15.18 14.21
CA THR A 203 9.82 -15.89 13.72
C THR A 203 8.84 -16.28 14.84
N GLU A 204 9.32 -16.43 16.08
CA GLU A 204 8.47 -16.73 17.24
C GLU A 204 7.54 -15.55 17.56
N VAL A 205 8.09 -14.33 17.62
CA VAL A 205 7.28 -13.12 17.83
C VAL A 205 6.34 -12.88 16.66
N LEU A 206 6.80 -13.07 15.42
CA LEU A 206 5.94 -12.98 14.24
C LEU A 206 4.76 -13.97 14.35
N GLY A 207 5.03 -15.24 14.65
CA GLY A 207 4.00 -16.26 14.78
C GLY A 207 2.96 -15.93 15.85
N LYS A 208 3.40 -15.37 16.99
CA LYS A 208 2.49 -14.89 18.04
C LYS A 208 1.58 -13.76 17.55
N LEU A 209 2.17 -12.73 16.91
CA LEU A 209 1.41 -11.57 16.42
C LEU A 209 0.38 -11.97 15.35
N VAL A 210 0.78 -12.82 14.41
CA VAL A 210 -0.14 -13.35 13.38
C VAL A 210 -1.22 -14.22 14.02
N GLY A 211 -0.85 -15.05 15.01
CA GLY A 211 -1.82 -15.86 15.77
C GLY A 211 -2.89 -15.03 16.47
N GLU A 212 -2.51 -13.92 17.10
CA GLU A 212 -3.47 -12.99 17.74
C GLU A 212 -4.44 -12.37 16.72
N ILE A 213 -3.95 -11.98 15.53
CA ILE A 213 -4.79 -11.46 14.44
C ILE A 213 -5.78 -12.52 13.95
N LEU A 214 -5.30 -13.74 13.71
CA LEU A 214 -6.11 -14.86 13.23
C LEU A 214 -7.16 -15.25 14.26
N ASP A 215 -6.79 -15.38 15.54
CA ASP A 215 -7.70 -15.75 16.63
C ASP A 215 -8.83 -14.72 16.79
N ASP A 216 -8.53 -13.43 16.72
CA ASP A 216 -9.55 -12.38 16.83
C ASP A 216 -10.49 -12.39 15.61
N ALA A 217 -9.96 -12.55 14.40
CA ALA A 217 -10.79 -12.70 13.20
C ALA A 217 -11.72 -13.93 13.30
N LEU A 218 -11.19 -15.08 13.73
CA LEU A 218 -11.95 -16.32 13.88
C LEU A 218 -13.06 -16.19 14.95
N ARG A 219 -12.76 -15.56 16.09
CA ARG A 219 -13.72 -15.33 17.19
C ARG A 219 -14.88 -14.43 16.77
N ASN A 220 -14.64 -13.51 15.83
CA ASN A 220 -15.67 -12.64 15.28
C ASN A 220 -16.35 -13.25 14.03
N GLY A 221 -16.06 -14.52 13.72
CA GLY A 221 -16.77 -15.29 12.71
C GLY A 221 -16.27 -15.07 11.27
N ALA A 222 -15.05 -14.58 11.08
CA ALA A 222 -14.43 -14.53 9.76
C ALA A 222 -14.24 -15.94 9.19
N GLU A 223 -14.55 -16.10 7.91
CA GLU A 223 -14.23 -17.30 7.13
C GLU A 223 -12.92 -17.12 6.34
N VAL A 224 -12.59 -15.87 6.00
CA VAL A 224 -11.36 -15.51 5.28
C VAL A 224 -10.81 -14.19 5.82
N ILE A 225 -9.50 -13.98 5.67
CA ILE A 225 -8.89 -12.66 5.84
C ILE A 225 -8.52 -12.11 4.46
N ALA A 226 -8.99 -10.90 4.17
CA ALA A 226 -8.54 -10.15 3.00
C ALA A 226 -7.42 -9.19 3.44
N THR A 227 -6.28 -9.26 2.76
CA THR A 227 -5.12 -8.41 3.05
C THR A 227 -4.91 -7.39 1.94
N ALA A 228 -4.60 -6.15 2.30
CA ALA A 228 -4.26 -5.09 1.34
C ALA A 228 -2.74 -5.00 1.07
N CYS A 229 -1.95 -5.94 1.60
CA CYS A 229 -0.50 -5.89 1.61
C CYS A 229 0.10 -7.21 1.09
N PRO A 230 0.94 -7.19 0.04
CA PRO A 230 1.52 -8.40 -0.54
C PRO A 230 2.50 -9.13 0.40
N LEU A 231 3.02 -8.45 1.43
CA LEU A 231 3.87 -9.08 2.46
C LEU A 231 3.05 -9.68 3.61
N CYS A 232 1.81 -9.24 3.79
CA CYS A 232 0.94 -9.77 4.84
C CYS A 232 0.12 -10.98 4.39
N GLN A 233 -0.04 -11.17 3.08
CA GLN A 233 -0.59 -12.38 2.48
C GLN A 233 0.37 -13.56 2.68
#